data_AF-A0AAW0BNR0-F1
#
_entry.id   AF-A0AAW0BNR0-F1
#
_cell.length_a   1.000
_cell.length_b   1.000
_cell.length_c   1.000
_cell.angle_alpha   90.00
_cell.angle_beta   90.00
_cell.angle_gamma   90.00
#
_symmetry.space_group_name_H-M   'P 1'
#
loop_
_entity.id
_entity.type
_entity.pdbx_description
1 polymer ?
#
loop_
_entity_poly.entity_id
_entity_poly.type
_entity_poly.pdbx_seq_one_letter_code
_entity_poly.pdbx_strand_id
1 'polypeptide(L)'
;MPQNSELEPNNESGPLVDTSYIYPSSSPLPPSSPLPPSSPLPPSSPLPPSSPMDETRDKFSATLLRPVLVGRHPEGPLTSTSLDLSSCRKVPEGETWYAIDDEGNEYTFAEWNAMESKRIREEDEERRRVRRAILLEQHFQTVARREREAKKRAREERRRKMLEEQERIRLEKARLKELERQRAKAKRSYRRRAEQLREKARERKARLQTQLNSLPIGAQVEQINNRREKQRQYSRQYRETHRAEVNARERQRKARIRSSLSRA
;
A
#
# COMPACT_ATOMS: atom_id res chain seq x y z
N MET A 1 56.77 7.70 -7.16
CA MET A 1 57.55 7.59 -5.90
C MET A 1 56.57 7.81 -4.75
N PRO A 2 56.64 6.99 -3.70
CA PRO A 2 55.73 5.87 -3.42
C PRO A 2 54.73 6.23 -2.29
N GLN A 3 53.73 5.44 -1.90
CA GLN A 3 53.90 4.17 -1.17
C GLN A 3 52.61 3.33 -1.17
N ASN A 4 52.82 2.06 -1.53
CA ASN A 4 52.00 0.91 -1.20
C ASN A 4 51.91 0.76 0.33
N SER A 5 50.77 0.30 0.83
CA SER A 5 50.70 -0.44 2.08
C SER A 5 49.65 -1.54 1.95
N GLU A 6 50.18 -2.61 1.38
CA GLU A 6 49.76 -4.00 1.44
C GLU A 6 49.79 -4.45 2.91
N LEU A 7 48.67 -4.96 3.43
CA LEU A 7 48.64 -5.75 4.65
C LEU A 7 47.72 -6.95 4.41
N GLU A 8 48.36 -8.11 4.32
CA GLU A 8 47.77 -9.42 4.24
C GLU A 8 46.99 -9.79 5.53
N PRO A 9 45.98 -10.66 5.44
CA PRO A 9 45.42 -11.32 6.62
C PRO A 9 46.22 -12.58 6.97
N ASN A 10 46.87 -12.55 8.12
CA ASN A 10 47.51 -13.72 8.74
C ASN A 10 46.46 -14.76 9.16
N ASN A 11 46.72 -15.98 8.70
CA ASN A 11 46.20 -17.25 9.20
C ASN A 11 46.70 -17.48 10.63
N GLU A 12 45.80 -17.60 11.61
CA GLU A 12 46.08 -18.34 12.84
C GLU A 12 44.87 -19.18 13.25
N SER A 13 45.08 -20.50 13.20
CA SER A 13 44.23 -21.53 13.78
C SER A 13 44.50 -21.60 15.29
N GLY A 14 43.47 -21.60 16.12
CA GLY A 14 43.56 -21.77 17.58
C GLY A 14 42.19 -22.11 18.19
N PRO A 15 42.17 -22.81 19.34
CA PRO A 15 41.40 -24.06 19.48
C PRO A 15 39.94 -23.91 19.91
N LEU A 16 39.18 -24.96 19.59
CA LEU A 16 37.82 -25.26 20.02
C LEU A 16 37.70 -25.16 21.54
N VAL A 17 36.97 -24.16 22.04
CA VAL A 17 36.59 -24.06 23.46
C VAL A 17 35.08 -24.27 23.55
N ASP A 18 34.69 -25.44 24.04
CA ASP A 18 33.34 -25.76 24.46
C ASP A 18 32.90 -24.73 25.53
N THR A 19 32.02 -23.82 25.14
CA THR A 19 31.35 -22.90 26.06
C THR A 19 29.87 -23.23 26.09
N SER A 20 29.53 -24.13 27.00
CA SER A 20 28.19 -24.38 27.49
C SER A 20 27.58 -23.09 28.05
N TYR A 21 26.65 -22.47 27.33
CA TYR A 21 25.84 -21.37 27.83
C TYR A 21 24.60 -21.93 28.55
N ILE A 22 24.67 -21.94 29.88
CA ILE A 22 23.51 -22.03 30.77
C ILE A 22 22.82 -20.67 30.72
N TYR A 23 21.58 -20.60 30.23
CA TYR A 23 20.73 -19.41 30.36
C TYR A 23 19.93 -19.49 31.67
N PRO A 24 20.15 -18.59 32.64
CA PRO A 24 19.12 -18.30 33.63
C PRO A 24 18.09 -17.34 33.01
N SER A 25 16.83 -17.78 33.07
CA SER A 25 15.63 -17.04 32.74
C SER A 25 15.52 -15.72 33.51
N SER A 26 14.77 -14.78 32.91
CA SER A 26 14.15 -13.56 33.46
C SER A 26 15.03 -12.31 33.67
N SER A 27 14.94 -11.39 32.70
CA SER A 27 15.02 -9.95 32.93
C SER A 27 13.95 -9.22 32.10
N PRO A 28 13.20 -8.26 32.66
CA PRO A 28 12.15 -7.56 31.93
C PRO A 28 12.75 -6.53 30.96
N LEU A 29 12.25 -6.52 29.72
CA LEU A 29 12.64 -5.56 28.69
C LEU A 29 12.13 -4.15 29.05
N PRO A 30 12.92 -3.08 28.83
CA PRO A 30 12.44 -1.71 28.98
C PRO A 30 11.42 -1.34 27.89
N PRO A 31 10.45 -0.43 28.16
CA PRO A 31 9.42 -0.06 27.20
C PRO A 31 10.03 0.70 26.02
N SER A 32 9.92 0.12 24.82
CA SER A 32 10.37 0.72 23.57
C SER A 32 9.59 2.00 23.26
N SER A 33 10.31 3.11 23.14
CA SER A 33 9.79 4.38 22.63
C SER A 33 9.31 4.27 21.18
N PRO A 34 8.27 5.01 20.76
CA PRO A 34 7.74 4.94 19.40
C PRO A 34 8.72 5.61 18.41
N LEU A 35 9.11 4.89 17.35
CA LEU A 35 9.91 5.44 16.26
C LEU A 35 9.12 6.51 15.45
N PRO A 36 9.77 7.58 14.98
CA PRO A 36 9.15 8.55 14.09
C PRO A 36 8.82 7.95 12.71
N PRO A 37 7.78 8.45 12.02
CA PRO A 37 7.40 7.93 10.71
C PRO A 37 8.39 8.44 9.64
N SER A 38 8.50 7.69 8.55
CA SER A 38 9.26 7.97 7.31
C SER A 38 10.78 7.74 7.34
N SER A 39 11.16 6.48 7.15
CA SER A 39 12.26 6.12 6.24
C SER A 39 11.74 5.11 5.21
N PRO A 40 12.05 5.26 3.91
CA PRO A 40 11.67 4.27 2.91
C PRO A 40 12.36 2.94 3.22
N LEU A 41 11.59 1.85 3.23
CA LEU A 41 12.10 0.49 3.39
C LEU A 41 13.11 0.18 2.27
N PRO A 42 14.29 -0.40 2.58
CA PRO A 42 15.23 -0.84 1.56
C PRO A 42 14.59 -1.93 0.68
N PRO A 43 14.94 -1.99 -0.62
CA PRO A 43 14.42 -3.03 -1.51
C PRO A 43 15.01 -4.38 -1.11
N SER A 44 14.10 -5.32 -0.84
CA SER A 44 14.30 -6.77 -0.94
C SER A 44 15.55 -7.34 -0.26
N SER A 45 15.39 -7.78 0.99
CA SER A 45 16.25 -8.84 1.53
C SER A 45 16.19 -10.06 0.59
N PRO A 46 17.31 -10.75 0.33
CA PRO A 46 17.29 -11.99 -0.42
C PRO A 46 16.35 -12.97 0.29
N LEU A 47 15.46 -13.59 -0.48
CA LEU A 47 14.63 -14.68 -0.01
C LEU A 47 15.53 -15.69 0.72
N PRO A 48 15.12 -16.21 1.90
CA PRO A 48 15.85 -17.29 2.54
C PRO A 48 15.96 -18.45 1.53
N PRO A 49 17.09 -19.18 1.50
CA PRO A 49 17.25 -20.30 0.60
C PRO A 49 16.04 -21.23 0.77
N SER A 50 15.36 -21.48 -0.34
CA SER A 50 14.24 -22.42 -0.37
C SER A 50 14.77 -23.74 0.17
N SER A 51 14.29 -24.15 1.34
CA SER A 51 14.57 -25.48 1.85
C SER A 51 14.21 -26.48 0.74
N PRO A 52 15.10 -27.39 0.35
CA PRO A 52 14.69 -28.47 -0.52
C PRO A 52 13.55 -29.20 0.20
N MET A 53 12.37 -29.13 -0.39
CA MET A 53 11.30 -30.09 -0.16
C MET A 53 11.80 -31.42 -0.73
N ASP A 54 12.72 -32.04 0.00
CA ASP A 54 13.10 -33.42 -0.22
C ASP A 54 12.22 -34.25 0.69
N GLU A 55 11.25 -34.87 0.01
CA GLU A 55 10.77 -36.23 0.24
C GLU A 55 10.88 -36.75 1.67
N THR A 56 9.70 -36.91 2.27
CA THR A 56 9.41 -37.92 3.28
C THR A 56 10.08 -39.25 2.93
N ARG A 57 11.31 -39.41 3.40
CA ARG A 57 11.92 -40.70 3.64
C ARG A 57 11.76 -40.90 5.13
N ASP A 58 10.77 -41.69 5.50
CA ASP A 58 10.67 -42.34 6.80
C ASP A 58 11.98 -43.07 7.08
N LYS A 59 12.94 -42.34 7.64
CA LYS A 59 13.99 -42.93 8.45
C LYS A 59 13.43 -42.91 9.86
N PHE A 60 12.64 -43.93 10.18
CA PHE A 60 12.71 -44.49 11.52
C PHE A 60 14.18 -44.87 11.71
N SER A 61 14.98 -43.98 12.28
CA SER A 61 16.10 -44.44 13.09
C SER A 61 15.43 -45.24 14.20
N ALA A 62 15.38 -46.56 14.02
CA ALA A 62 15.17 -47.48 15.11
C ALA A 62 16.39 -47.32 16.03
N THR A 63 16.40 -46.25 16.81
CA THR A 63 17.02 -46.28 18.11
C THR A 63 16.30 -47.43 18.79
N LEU A 64 16.97 -48.58 18.88
CA LEU A 64 16.67 -49.60 19.85
C LEU A 64 16.80 -48.91 21.21
N LEU A 65 15.77 -48.15 21.58
CA LEU A 65 15.49 -47.81 22.95
C LEU A 65 15.40 -49.18 23.60
N ARG A 66 16.42 -49.54 24.40
CA ARG A 66 16.28 -50.59 25.40
C ARG A 66 14.91 -50.36 26.03
N PRO A 67 13.95 -51.29 25.93
CA PRO A 67 12.65 -51.07 26.53
C PRO A 67 12.89 -50.88 28.02
N VAL A 68 12.74 -49.63 28.49
CA VAL A 68 12.70 -49.33 29.91
C VAL A 68 11.34 -49.84 30.38
N LEU A 69 11.33 -51.06 30.88
CA LEU A 69 10.16 -51.67 31.49
C LEU A 69 9.92 -50.97 32.83
N VAL A 70 8.89 -50.13 32.89
CA VAL A 70 8.41 -49.57 34.16
C VAL A 70 7.52 -50.64 34.80
N GLY A 71 8.13 -51.54 35.57
CA GLY A 71 7.42 -52.51 36.39
C GLY A 71 6.84 -51.83 37.63
N ARG A 72 5.61 -52.21 38.02
CA ARG A 72 5.03 -51.83 39.31
C ARG A 72 5.38 -52.94 40.30
N HIS A 73 6.23 -52.64 41.28
CA HIS A 73 6.46 -53.54 42.41
C HIS A 73 5.16 -53.60 43.25
N PRO A 74 4.66 -54.78 43.66
CA PRO A 74 3.35 -54.90 44.31
C PRO A 74 3.23 -54.12 45.63
N GLU A 75 4.33 -53.78 46.30
CA GLU A 75 4.33 -53.16 47.64
C GLU A 75 5.24 -51.90 47.76
N GLY A 76 5.68 -51.25 46.67
CA GLY A 76 6.65 -50.13 46.72
C GLY A 76 6.45 -48.98 45.72
N PRO A 77 7.07 -47.80 45.95
CA PRO A 77 7.00 -46.65 45.04
C PRO A 77 7.72 -46.95 43.72
N LEU A 78 7.32 -46.27 42.63
CA LEU A 78 7.86 -46.45 41.28
C LEU A 78 9.38 -46.14 41.26
N THR A 79 10.21 -47.17 41.30
CA THR A 79 11.66 -47.08 41.09
C THR A 79 12.00 -47.45 39.65
N SER A 80 12.83 -46.63 38.99
CA SER A 80 13.34 -46.89 37.65
C SER A 80 14.55 -47.83 37.74
N THR A 81 14.32 -49.15 37.72
CA THR A 81 15.38 -50.15 37.64
C THR A 81 15.64 -50.55 36.18
N SER A 82 16.91 -50.50 35.77
CA SER A 82 17.38 -51.00 34.47
C SER A 82 17.49 -52.52 34.55
N LEU A 83 16.43 -53.24 34.20
CA LEU A 83 16.44 -54.70 34.09
C LEU A 83 17.20 -55.16 32.83
N ASP A 84 18.07 -56.16 33.00
CA ASP A 84 18.72 -56.84 31.87
C ASP A 84 17.74 -57.85 31.26
N LEU A 85 17.38 -57.64 29.98
CA LEU A 85 16.31 -58.39 29.29
C LEU A 85 16.68 -59.84 28.97
N SER A 86 17.91 -60.24 29.29
CA SER A 86 18.44 -61.58 29.09
C SER A 86 17.77 -62.63 30.00
N SER A 87 17.12 -62.22 31.11
CA SER A 87 16.43 -63.11 32.05
C SER A 87 14.94 -63.32 31.76
N CYS A 88 14.37 -62.61 30.79
CA CYS A 88 12.93 -62.70 30.48
C CYS A 88 12.57 -64.07 29.92
N ARG A 89 11.58 -64.74 30.52
CA ARG A 89 11.04 -66.03 30.04
C ARG A 89 9.56 -65.91 29.74
N LYS A 90 9.11 -66.57 28.66
CA LYS A 90 7.70 -66.67 28.31
C LYS A 90 7.07 -67.81 29.13
N VAL A 91 5.95 -67.54 29.79
CA VAL A 91 5.18 -68.60 30.44
C VAL A 91 4.56 -69.48 29.34
N PRO A 92 4.77 -70.81 29.33
CA PRO A 92 4.27 -71.68 28.27
C PRO A 92 2.74 -71.69 28.11
N GLU A 93 2.01 -71.35 29.18
CA GLU A 93 0.54 -71.45 29.26
C GLU A 93 -0.17 -70.08 29.36
N GLY A 94 0.49 -68.97 29.01
CA GLY A 94 -0.14 -67.64 29.03
C GLY A 94 0.52 -66.60 28.14
N GLU A 95 -0.22 -65.53 27.80
CA GLU A 95 0.25 -64.32 27.11
C GLU A 95 0.96 -63.35 28.08
N THR A 96 1.70 -63.89 29.05
CA THR A 96 2.39 -63.10 30.08
C THR A 96 3.87 -63.46 30.06
N TRP A 97 4.68 -62.42 30.01
CA TRP A 97 6.12 -62.50 30.20
C TRP A 97 6.41 -62.20 31.67
N TYR A 98 7.39 -62.87 32.25
CA TYR A 98 7.90 -62.49 33.55
C TYR A 98 9.39 -62.23 33.49
N ALA A 99 9.84 -61.23 34.23
CA ALA A 99 11.24 -61.02 34.54
C ALA A 99 11.42 -61.15 36.05
N ILE A 100 12.53 -61.73 36.47
CA ILE A 100 12.94 -61.75 37.87
C ILE A 100 14.20 -60.90 37.94
N ASP A 101 14.24 -59.94 38.86
CA ASP A 101 15.46 -59.17 39.12
C ASP A 101 16.48 -60.00 39.93
N ASP A 102 17.69 -59.47 40.07
CA ASP A 102 18.77 -60.13 40.81
C ASP A 102 18.44 -60.30 42.31
N GLU A 103 17.40 -59.61 42.80
CA GLU A 103 16.91 -59.68 44.19
C GLU A 103 15.78 -60.72 44.35
N GLY A 104 15.35 -61.38 43.26
CA GLY A 104 14.29 -62.39 43.29
C GLY A 104 12.88 -61.82 43.22
N ASN A 105 12.70 -60.53 42.93
CA ASN A 105 11.38 -59.94 42.72
C ASN A 105 10.85 -60.31 41.34
N GLU A 106 9.64 -60.85 41.29
CA GLU A 106 8.96 -61.22 40.05
C GLU A 106 8.15 -60.04 39.49
N TYR A 107 8.41 -59.68 38.24
CA TYR A 107 7.65 -58.70 37.49
C TYR A 107 6.91 -59.41 36.36
N THR A 108 5.57 -59.36 36.37
CA THR A 108 4.75 -59.85 35.27
C THR A 108 4.43 -58.72 34.30
N PHE A 109 4.81 -58.89 33.05
CA PHE A 109 4.40 -58.05 31.94
C PHE A 109 3.33 -58.79 31.15
N ALA A 110 2.11 -58.26 31.14
CA ALA A 110 1.13 -58.71 30.15
C ALA A 110 1.74 -58.43 28.77
N GLU A 111 1.72 -59.43 27.87
CA GLU A 111 2.08 -59.23 26.48
C GLU A 111 1.24 -58.06 25.98
N TRP A 112 1.91 -56.99 25.52
CA TRP A 112 1.20 -55.83 25.01
C TRP A 112 0.34 -56.32 23.86
N ASN A 113 -0.96 -56.49 24.11
CA ASN A 113 -1.85 -57.13 23.16
C ASN A 113 -1.82 -56.28 21.88
N ALA A 114 -1.40 -56.87 20.77
CA ALA A 114 -1.30 -56.18 19.49
C ALA A 114 -2.62 -55.48 19.11
N MET A 115 -3.75 -56.03 19.58
CA MET A 115 -5.08 -55.45 19.45
C MET A 115 -5.24 -54.13 20.21
N GLU A 116 -4.74 -54.04 21.45
CA GLU A 116 -4.82 -52.82 22.27
C GLU A 116 -3.94 -51.70 21.68
N SER A 117 -2.74 -52.07 21.20
CA SER A 117 -1.86 -51.17 20.44
C SER A 117 -2.55 -50.58 19.21
N LYS A 118 -3.26 -51.43 18.45
CA LYS A 118 -4.02 -51.00 17.26
C LYS A 118 -5.16 -50.06 17.63
N ARG A 119 -5.92 -50.38 18.68
CA ARG A 119 -7.03 -49.53 19.18
C ARG A 119 -6.53 -48.14 19.58
N ILE A 120 -5.43 -48.04 20.32
CA ILE A 120 -4.85 -46.76 20.75
C ILE A 120 -4.40 -45.93 19.54
N ARG A 121 -3.75 -46.56 18.54
CA ARG A 121 -3.34 -45.85 17.31
C ARG A 121 -4.52 -45.31 16.52
N GLU A 122 -5.58 -46.12 16.37
CA GLU A 122 -6.81 -45.70 15.70
C GLU A 122 -7.50 -44.55 16.44
N GLU A 123 -7.59 -44.62 17.77
CA GLU A 123 -8.14 -43.55 18.60
C GLU A 123 -7.31 -42.26 18.50
N ASP A 124 -5.98 -42.35 18.51
CA ASP A 124 -5.09 -41.22 18.32
C ASP A 124 -5.17 -40.62 16.92
N GLU A 125 -5.36 -41.45 15.89
CA GLU A 125 -5.66 -40.99 14.54
C GLU A 125 -6.98 -40.23 14.47
N GLU A 126 -8.03 -40.76 15.11
CA GLU A 126 -9.33 -40.11 15.16
C GLU A 126 -9.25 -38.78 15.92
N ARG A 127 -8.59 -38.73 17.08
CA ARG A 127 -8.31 -37.49 17.83
C ARG A 127 -7.55 -36.48 16.96
N ARG A 128 -6.57 -36.93 16.17
CA ARG A 128 -5.86 -36.07 15.20
C ARG A 128 -6.76 -35.59 14.06
N ARG A 129 -7.68 -36.41 13.56
CA ARG A 129 -8.67 -36.02 12.53
C ARG A 129 -9.62 -34.96 13.08
N VAL A 130 -10.18 -35.17 14.28
CA VAL A 130 -11.08 -34.22 14.95
C VAL A 130 -10.37 -32.89 15.23
N ARG A 131 -9.14 -32.91 15.77
CA ARG A 131 -8.36 -31.68 15.97
C ARG A 131 -8.12 -30.92 14.67
N ARG A 132 -7.78 -31.62 13.58
CA ARG A 132 -7.62 -31.00 12.25
C ARG A 132 -8.93 -30.37 11.76
N ALA A 133 -10.06 -31.05 11.91
CA ALA A 133 -11.37 -30.52 11.53
C ALA A 133 -11.73 -29.25 12.31
N ILE A 134 -11.49 -29.21 13.62
CA ILE A 134 -11.73 -28.03 14.47
C ILE A 134 -10.87 -26.84 14.01
N LEU A 135 -9.58 -27.08 13.74
CA LEU A 135 -8.68 -26.01 13.28
C LEU A 135 -9.08 -25.47 11.90
N LEU A 136 -9.51 -26.35 10.99
CA LEU A 136 -10.03 -25.93 9.68
C LEU A 136 -11.30 -25.09 9.81
N GLU A 137 -12.24 -25.52 10.66
CA GLU A 137 -13.47 -24.77 10.91
C GLU A 137 -13.17 -23.38 11.51
N GLN A 138 -12.29 -23.31 12.50
CA GLN A 138 -11.83 -22.03 13.04
C GLN A 138 -11.17 -21.16 11.97
N HIS A 139 -10.35 -21.75 11.09
CA HIS A 139 -9.74 -21.03 9.99
C HIS A 139 -10.80 -20.45 9.04
N PHE A 140 -11.79 -21.24 8.60
CA PHE A 140 -12.87 -20.76 7.74
C PHE A 140 -13.67 -19.63 8.39
N GLN A 141 -13.97 -19.73 9.68
CA GLN A 141 -14.67 -18.66 10.41
C GLN A 141 -13.85 -17.37 10.45
N THR A 142 -12.53 -17.46 10.68
CA THR A 142 -11.65 -16.28 10.67
C THR A 142 -11.54 -15.63 9.29
N VAL A 143 -11.44 -16.44 8.22
CA VAL A 143 -11.42 -15.95 6.84
C VAL A 143 -12.75 -15.27 6.50
N ALA A 144 -13.88 -15.90 6.81
CA ALA A 144 -15.21 -15.33 6.59
C ALA A 144 -15.41 -14.00 7.33
N ARG A 145 -14.91 -13.89 8.57
CA ARG A 145 -14.94 -12.62 9.33
C ARG A 145 -14.09 -11.55 8.65
N ARG A 146 -12.86 -11.86 8.26
CA ARG A 146 -11.96 -10.93 7.55
C ARG A 146 -12.56 -10.44 6.24
N GLU A 147 -13.21 -11.32 5.48
CA GLU A 147 -13.90 -10.92 4.25
C GLU A 147 -15.06 -9.97 4.50
N ARG A 148 -15.88 -10.20 5.53
CA ARG A 148 -16.99 -9.31 5.90
C ARG A 148 -16.47 -7.93 6.31
N GLU A 149 -15.40 -7.90 7.11
CA GLU A 149 -14.74 -6.66 7.52
C GLU A 149 -14.12 -5.92 6.33
N ALA A 150 -13.45 -6.63 5.41
CA ALA A 150 -12.91 -6.06 4.18
C ALA A 150 -14.01 -5.47 3.27
N LYS A 151 -15.12 -6.20 3.10
CA LYS A 151 -16.31 -5.72 2.35
C LYS A 151 -16.91 -4.48 3.01
N LYS A 152 -16.97 -4.41 4.34
CA LYS A 152 -17.45 -3.24 5.09
C LYS A 152 -16.53 -2.03 4.86
N ARG A 153 -15.22 -2.20 5.01
CA ARG A 153 -14.22 -1.14 4.75
C ARG A 153 -14.29 -0.62 3.32
N ALA A 154 -14.40 -1.51 2.33
CA ALA A 154 -14.54 -1.12 0.93
C ALA A 154 -15.81 -0.28 0.66
N ARG A 155 -16.93 -0.60 1.33
CA ARG A 155 -18.18 0.20 1.23
C ARG A 155 -18.02 1.58 1.88
N GLU A 156 -17.39 1.64 3.05
CA GLU A 156 -17.11 2.90 3.76
C GLU A 156 -16.15 3.79 2.96
N GLU A 157 -15.11 3.21 2.36
CA GLU A 157 -14.17 3.93 1.50
C GLU A 157 -14.88 4.50 0.25
N ARG A 158 -15.75 3.72 -0.40
CA ARG A 158 -16.56 4.22 -1.53
C ARG A 158 -17.46 5.37 -1.13
N ARG A 159 -18.11 5.30 0.05
CA ARG A 159 -18.93 6.39 0.59
C ARG A 159 -18.10 7.64 0.86
N ARG A 160 -16.91 7.48 1.44
CA ARG A 160 -15.98 8.58 1.69
C ARG A 160 -15.55 9.26 0.38
N LYS A 161 -15.12 8.49 -0.63
CA LYS A 161 -14.74 9.02 -1.95
C LYS A 161 -15.88 9.79 -2.61
N MET A 162 -17.11 9.26 -2.53
CA MET A 162 -18.30 9.94 -3.06
C MET A 162 -18.59 11.27 -2.34
N LEU A 163 -18.42 11.34 -1.01
CA LEU A 163 -18.57 12.59 -0.26
C LEU A 163 -17.47 13.61 -0.61
N GLU A 164 -16.21 13.17 -0.68
CA GLU A 164 -15.09 14.02 -1.09
C GLU A 164 -15.30 14.58 -2.51
N GLU A 165 -15.83 13.77 -3.43
CA GLU A 165 -16.17 14.21 -4.79
C GLU A 165 -17.33 15.23 -4.79
N GLN A 166 -18.37 15.00 -3.99
CA GLN A 166 -19.45 15.98 -3.83
C GLN A 166 -18.95 17.32 -3.28
N GLU A 167 -18.02 17.30 -2.32
CA GLU A 167 -17.41 18.52 -1.79
C GLU A 167 -16.57 19.25 -2.84
N ARG A 168 -15.78 18.51 -3.63
CA ARG A 168 -15.05 19.09 -4.77
C ARG A 168 -15.98 19.77 -5.75
N ILE A 169 -17.08 19.13 -6.14
CA ILE A 169 -18.08 19.70 -7.05
C ILE A 169 -18.72 20.96 -6.44
N ARG A 170 -19.01 20.95 -5.14
CA ARG A 170 -19.56 22.13 -4.44
C ARG A 170 -18.59 23.32 -4.46
N LEU A 171 -17.32 23.07 -4.18
CA LEU A 171 -16.26 24.10 -4.20
C LEU A 171 -16.05 24.65 -5.62
N GLU A 172 -16.04 23.79 -6.63
CA GLU A 172 -15.91 24.21 -8.02
C GLU A 172 -17.09 25.08 -8.47
N LYS A 173 -18.33 24.69 -8.13
CA LYS A 173 -19.52 25.51 -8.38
C LYS A 173 -19.44 26.88 -7.69
N ALA A 174 -18.94 26.92 -6.45
CA ALA A 174 -18.74 28.18 -5.72
C ALA A 174 -17.70 29.08 -6.42
N ARG A 175 -16.59 28.49 -6.90
CA ARG A 175 -15.55 29.20 -7.65
C ARG A 175 -16.10 29.77 -8.97
N LEU A 176 -16.87 28.99 -9.72
CA LEU A 176 -17.50 29.45 -10.96
C LEU A 176 -18.46 30.62 -10.70
N LYS A 177 -19.29 30.53 -9.66
CA LYS A 177 -20.21 31.61 -9.26
C LYS A 177 -19.46 32.90 -8.90
N GLU A 178 -18.30 32.80 -8.25
CA GLU A 178 -17.49 33.98 -7.94
C GLU A 178 -16.84 34.59 -9.19
N LEU A 179 -16.35 33.77 -10.11
CA LEU A 179 -15.86 34.25 -11.41
C LEU A 179 -16.96 34.96 -12.21
N GLU A 180 -18.20 34.46 -12.18
CA GLU A 180 -19.34 35.14 -12.81
C GLU A 180 -19.64 36.50 -12.18
N ARG A 181 -19.58 36.59 -10.84
CA ARG A 181 -19.72 37.87 -10.13
C ARG A 181 -18.62 38.85 -10.52
N GLN A 182 -17.38 38.40 -10.63
CA GLN A 182 -16.26 39.23 -11.08
C GLN A 182 -16.47 39.71 -12.53
N ARG A 183 -16.88 38.82 -13.44
CA ARG A 183 -17.22 39.19 -14.83
C ARG A 183 -18.36 40.20 -14.88
N ALA A 184 -19.38 40.04 -14.05
CA ALA A 184 -20.50 41.00 -13.96
C ALA A 184 -20.04 42.36 -13.44
N LYS A 185 -19.19 42.40 -12.40
CA LYS A 185 -18.57 43.63 -11.88
C LYS A 185 -17.73 44.32 -12.96
N ALA A 186 -16.87 43.58 -13.65
CA ALA A 186 -16.07 44.09 -14.76
C ALA A 186 -16.95 44.66 -15.87
N LYS A 187 -17.99 43.92 -16.31
CA LYS A 187 -18.94 44.37 -17.34
C LYS A 187 -19.65 45.67 -16.94
N ARG A 188 -20.07 45.81 -15.68
CA ARG A 188 -20.66 47.06 -15.16
C ARG A 188 -19.64 48.21 -15.17
N SER A 189 -18.40 47.95 -14.77
CA SER A 189 -17.31 48.93 -14.81
C SER A 189 -17.03 49.41 -16.25
N TYR A 190 -16.94 48.49 -17.21
CA TYR A 190 -16.78 48.83 -18.63
C TYR A 190 -17.95 49.63 -19.18
N ARG A 191 -19.20 49.28 -18.82
CA ARG A 191 -20.39 50.06 -19.21
C ARG A 191 -20.32 51.49 -18.70
N ARG A 192 -20.00 51.69 -17.41
CA ARG A 192 -19.84 53.03 -16.81
C ARG A 192 -18.76 53.85 -17.52
N ARG A 193 -17.59 53.25 -17.77
CA ARG A 193 -16.51 53.92 -18.53
C ARG A 193 -16.93 54.27 -19.95
N ALA A 194 -17.65 53.38 -20.63
CA ALA A 194 -18.17 53.64 -21.97
C ALA A 194 -19.20 54.78 -21.98
N GLU A 195 -20.07 54.86 -20.99
CA GLU A 195 -21.02 55.97 -20.80
C GLU A 195 -20.30 57.30 -20.56
N GLN A 196 -19.31 57.33 -19.67
CA GLN A 196 -18.48 58.52 -19.43
C GLN A 196 -17.77 58.99 -20.70
N LEU A 197 -17.25 58.07 -21.51
CA LEU A 197 -16.64 58.41 -22.80
C LEU A 197 -17.66 58.96 -23.80
N ARG A 198 -18.88 58.42 -23.83
CA ARG A 198 -19.98 58.94 -24.66
C ARG A 198 -20.41 60.32 -24.22
N GLU A 199 -20.49 60.57 -22.92
CA GLU A 199 -20.82 61.88 -22.34
C GLU A 199 -19.76 62.93 -22.67
N LYS A 200 -18.47 62.63 -22.41
CA LYS A 200 -17.35 63.50 -22.82
C LYS A 200 -17.35 63.78 -24.33
N ALA A 201 -17.71 62.79 -25.15
CA ALA A 201 -17.84 62.98 -26.60
C ALA A 201 -19.02 63.90 -26.97
N ARG A 202 -20.15 63.81 -26.26
CA ARG A 202 -21.30 64.72 -26.43
C ARG A 202 -20.95 66.15 -26.01
N GLU A 203 -20.30 66.33 -24.86
CA GLU A 203 -19.83 67.64 -24.39
C GLU A 203 -18.85 68.28 -25.38
N ARG A 204 -17.85 67.51 -25.84
CA ARG A 204 -16.91 67.99 -26.86
C ARG A 204 -17.63 68.36 -28.15
N LYS A 205 -18.61 67.55 -28.59
CA LYS A 205 -19.42 67.86 -29.77
C LYS A 205 -20.20 69.16 -29.59
N ALA A 206 -20.82 69.36 -28.42
CA ALA A 206 -21.56 70.59 -28.11
C ALA A 206 -20.63 71.82 -28.11
N ARG A 207 -19.46 71.75 -27.44
CA ARG A 207 -18.46 72.83 -27.46
C ARG A 207 -18.01 73.18 -28.88
N LEU A 208 -17.70 72.17 -29.69
CA LEU A 208 -17.32 72.38 -31.09
C LEU A 208 -18.46 72.98 -31.91
N GLN A 209 -19.72 72.63 -31.61
CA GLN A 209 -20.87 73.22 -32.28
C GLN A 209 -21.03 74.69 -31.91
N THR A 210 -20.89 75.05 -30.64
CA THR A 210 -20.91 76.45 -30.18
C THR A 210 -19.80 77.26 -30.84
N GLN A 211 -18.58 76.71 -30.93
CA GLN A 211 -17.47 77.34 -31.64
C GLN A 211 -17.77 77.53 -33.13
N LEU A 212 -18.28 76.49 -33.81
CA LEU A 212 -18.65 76.56 -35.22
C LEU A 212 -19.71 77.65 -35.47
N ASN A 213 -20.74 77.71 -34.62
CA ASN A 213 -21.83 78.69 -34.75
C ASN A 213 -21.35 80.14 -34.56
N SER A 214 -20.20 80.37 -33.89
CA SER A 214 -19.64 81.72 -33.71
C SER A 214 -18.84 82.23 -34.90
N LEU A 215 -18.52 81.39 -35.89
CA LEU A 215 -17.77 81.78 -37.09
C LEU A 215 -18.68 82.37 -38.18
N PRO A 216 -18.16 83.23 -39.07
CA PRO A 216 -18.91 83.67 -40.25
C PRO A 216 -19.23 82.51 -41.20
N ILE A 217 -20.37 82.59 -41.91
CA ILE A 217 -20.97 81.49 -42.68
C ILE A 217 -19.97 80.83 -43.67
N GLY A 218 -19.16 81.62 -44.38
CA GLY A 218 -18.16 81.09 -45.31
C GLY A 218 -17.12 80.18 -44.62
N ALA A 219 -16.61 80.61 -43.47
CA ALA A 219 -15.66 79.83 -42.67
C ALA A 219 -16.30 78.57 -42.06
N GLN A 220 -17.60 78.61 -41.73
CA GLN A 220 -18.33 77.42 -41.26
C GLN A 220 -18.36 76.31 -42.32
N VAL A 221 -18.68 76.66 -43.57
CA VAL A 221 -18.79 75.70 -44.68
C VAL A 221 -17.45 75.02 -44.94
N GLU A 222 -16.36 75.79 -44.97
CA GLU A 222 -15.01 75.25 -45.16
C GLU A 222 -14.63 74.29 -44.02
N GLN A 223 -14.90 74.67 -42.77
CA GLN A 223 -14.60 73.82 -41.60
C GLN A 223 -15.40 72.51 -41.62
N ILE A 224 -16.66 72.54 -42.08
CA ILE A 224 -17.50 71.35 -42.26
C ILE A 224 -16.92 70.42 -43.34
N ASN A 225 -16.51 70.96 -44.49
CA ASN A 225 -15.93 70.18 -45.58
C ASN A 225 -14.62 69.52 -45.16
N ASN A 226 -13.71 70.28 -44.54
CA ASN A 226 -12.45 69.75 -43.99
C ASN A 226 -12.69 68.65 -42.95
N ARG A 227 -13.73 68.78 -42.10
CA ARG A 227 -14.11 67.74 -41.13
C ARG A 227 -14.63 66.47 -41.82
N ARG A 228 -15.44 66.62 -42.88
CA ARG A 228 -15.93 65.49 -43.69
C ARG A 228 -14.80 64.77 -44.42
N GLU A 229 -13.86 65.51 -44.99
CA GLU A 229 -12.64 64.99 -45.64
C GLU A 229 -11.82 64.13 -44.66
N LYS A 230 -11.50 64.68 -43.48
CA LYS A 230 -10.79 63.96 -42.41
C LYS A 230 -11.56 62.71 -41.97
N GLN A 231 -12.89 62.80 -41.83
CA GLN A 231 -13.72 61.64 -41.46
C GLN A 231 -13.68 60.54 -42.52
N ARG A 232 -13.65 60.89 -43.81
CA ARG A 232 -13.47 59.93 -44.92
C ARG A 232 -12.09 59.28 -44.85
N GLN A 233 -11.03 60.05 -44.62
CA GLN A 233 -9.66 59.53 -44.47
C GLN A 233 -9.55 58.54 -43.29
N TYR A 234 -10.04 58.91 -42.12
CA TYR A 234 -10.07 58.01 -40.96
C TYR A 234 -10.88 56.74 -41.22
N SER A 235 -12.01 56.85 -41.91
CA SER A 235 -12.84 55.69 -42.26
C SER A 235 -12.13 54.76 -43.24
N ARG A 236 -11.36 55.30 -44.20
CA ARG A 236 -10.53 54.49 -45.12
C ARG A 236 -9.43 53.76 -44.36
N GLN A 237 -8.66 54.48 -43.54
CA GLN A 237 -7.60 53.89 -42.72
C GLN A 237 -8.12 52.81 -41.75
N TYR A 238 -9.27 53.03 -41.12
CA TYR A 238 -9.87 52.04 -40.24
C TYR A 238 -10.28 50.77 -40.98
N ARG A 239 -10.89 50.90 -42.17
CA ARG A 239 -11.26 49.73 -43.00
C ARG A 239 -10.03 48.96 -43.47
N GLU A 240 -8.97 49.67 -43.85
CA GLU A 240 -7.71 49.05 -44.27
C GLU A 240 -7.04 48.28 -43.13
N THR A 241 -6.92 48.88 -41.95
CA THR A 241 -6.34 48.22 -40.77
C THR A 241 -7.18 47.05 -40.29
N HIS A 242 -8.51 47.19 -40.22
CA HIS A 242 -9.41 46.09 -39.88
C HIS A 242 -9.33 44.95 -40.90
N ARG A 243 -9.28 45.25 -42.20
CA ARG A 243 -9.12 44.24 -43.26
C ARG A 243 -7.78 43.53 -43.14
N ALA A 244 -6.70 44.26 -42.86
CA ALA A 244 -5.38 43.67 -42.63
C ALA A 244 -5.37 42.74 -41.40
N GLU A 245 -6.01 43.14 -40.30
CA GLU A 245 -6.09 42.32 -39.08
C GLU A 245 -6.90 41.03 -39.30
N VAL A 246 -8.06 41.12 -39.97
CA VAL A 246 -8.87 39.95 -40.32
C VAL A 246 -8.08 38.99 -41.21
N ASN A 247 -7.41 39.50 -42.25
CA ASN A 247 -6.55 38.70 -43.13
C ASN A 247 -5.40 38.04 -42.35
N ALA A 248 -4.79 38.74 -41.39
CA ALA A 248 -3.73 38.20 -40.55
C ALA A 248 -4.23 37.05 -39.67
N ARG A 249 -5.40 37.19 -39.03
CA ARG A 249 -6.03 36.12 -38.24
C ARG A 249 -6.39 34.92 -39.10
N GLU A 250 -6.87 35.14 -40.32
CA GLU A 250 -7.18 34.06 -41.25
C GLU A 250 -5.91 33.31 -41.69
N ARG A 251 -4.82 34.02 -41.99
CA ARG A 251 -3.51 33.40 -42.29
C ARG A 251 -3.01 32.56 -41.11
N GLN A 252 -3.10 33.08 -39.88
CA GLN A 252 -2.74 32.31 -38.68
C GLN A 252 -3.59 31.06 -38.51
N ARG A 253 -4.91 31.14 -38.75
CA ARG A 253 -5.81 29.97 -38.70
C ARG A 253 -5.43 28.93 -39.76
N LYS A 254 -5.18 29.35 -41.01
CA LYS A 254 -4.73 28.45 -42.09
C LYS A 254 -3.38 27.79 -41.76
N ALA A 255 -2.44 28.54 -41.18
CA ALA A 255 -1.15 28.01 -40.75
C ALA A 255 -1.28 26.95 -39.65
N ARG A 256 -2.15 27.18 -38.64
CA ARG A 256 -2.43 26.19 -37.59
C ARG A 256 -3.00 24.90 -38.17
N ILE A 257 -3.96 24.99 -39.09
CA ILE A 257 -4.56 23.82 -39.75
C ILE A 257 -3.50 23.04 -40.56
N ARG A 258 -2.64 23.73 -41.32
CA ARG A 258 -1.53 23.06 -42.04
C ARG A 258 -0.56 22.37 -41.07
N SER A 259 -0.23 23.01 -39.96
CA SER A 259 0.67 22.43 -38.95
C SER A 259 0.09 21.21 -38.24
N SER A 260 -1.24 21.15 -38.05
CA SER A 260 -1.89 19.96 -37.49
C SER A 260 -1.96 18.81 -38.49
N LEU A 261 -2.16 19.11 -39.79
CA LEU A 261 -2.20 18.09 -40.84
C LEU A 261 -0.82 17.49 -41.14
N SER A 262 0.26 18.25 -41.00
CA SER A 262 1.63 17.75 -41.21
C SER A 262 2.15 16.84 -40.08
N ARG A 263 1.47 16.80 -38.93
CA ARG A 263 1.85 15.96 -37.78
C ARG A 263 1.06 14.65 -37.69
N ALA A 264 -0.01 14.54 -38.46
CA ALA A 264 -0.81 13.32 -38.60
C ALA A 264 -0.26 12.48 -39.74
#